data_AF-B7HMH1-F1
#
_entry.id   AF-B7HMH1-F1
#
_cell.length_a   1.000
_cell.length_b   1.000
_cell.length_c   1.000
_cell.angle_alpha   90.00
_cell.angle_beta   90.00
_cell.angle_gamma   90.00
#
_symmetry.space_group_name_H-M   'P 1'
#
loop_
_entity.id
_entity.type
_entity.pdbx_description
1 polymer ?
#
loop_
_entity_poly.entity_id
_entity_poly.type
_entity_poly.pdbx_seq_one_letter_code
_entity_poly.pdbx_strand_id
1 'polypeptide(L)'
;MQTYRHYIFQVIFSILRHEEDAKDVTQEVFVKIHASLPNYQFRGLKTWMARIATNHAIDYKRKKARENEELSLCKETEENIKSSHNIEALLLTKEQKLLIAQKLRELPDNYRDVVLAHYLEEKSYQEIALQENIEVKTVEMKLYRARKWIKKHWKEEEFL
;
A
#
# COMPACT_ATOMS: atom_id res chain seq x y z
N MET A 1 -7.13 -20.72 -5.96
CA MET A 1 -7.43 -19.67 -4.95
C MET A 1 -6.65 -19.87 -3.65
N GLN A 2 -6.66 -21.07 -3.03
CA GLN A 2 -5.94 -21.31 -1.75
C GLN A 2 -4.45 -20.97 -1.78
N THR A 3 -3.77 -21.24 -2.90
CA THR A 3 -2.33 -20.97 -3.10
C THR A 3 -1.95 -19.49 -2.92
N TYR A 4 -2.87 -18.55 -3.18
CA TYR A 4 -2.60 -17.12 -3.03
C TYR A 4 -3.14 -16.56 -1.71
N ARG A 5 -3.89 -17.35 -0.92
CA ARG A 5 -4.52 -16.87 0.31
C ARG A 5 -3.48 -16.41 1.33
N HIS A 6 -2.44 -17.21 1.52
CA HIS A 6 -1.36 -16.86 2.43
C HIS A 6 -0.61 -15.59 1.99
N TYR A 7 -0.30 -15.49 0.70
CA TYR A 7 0.37 -14.31 0.14
C TYR A 7 -0.47 -13.03 0.29
N ILE A 8 -1.76 -13.09 -0.04
CA ILE A 8 -2.66 -11.92 0.08
C ILE A 8 -2.86 -11.54 1.54
N PHE A 9 -3.01 -12.52 2.42
CA PHE A 9 -3.06 -12.29 3.86
C PHE A 9 -1.79 -11.58 4.37
N GLN A 10 -0.60 -12.03 3.95
CA GLN A 10 0.66 -11.37 4.34
C GLN A 10 0.75 -9.92 3.86
N VAL A 11 0.32 -9.64 2.62
CA VAL A 11 0.26 -8.27 2.08
C VAL A 11 -0.65 -7.40 2.94
N ILE A 12 -1.86 -7.88 3.24
CA ILE A 12 -2.84 -7.14 4.04
C ILE A 12 -2.36 -6.95 5.48
N PHE A 13 -1.82 -8.00 6.09
CA PHE A 13 -1.31 -7.97 7.46
C PHE A 13 -0.14 -6.99 7.60
N SER A 14 0.72 -6.86 6.59
CA SER A 14 1.81 -5.88 6.61
C SER A 14 1.34 -4.42 6.76
N ILE A 15 0.10 -4.13 6.32
CA ILE A 15 -0.53 -2.81 6.33
C ILE A 15 -1.37 -2.62 7.61
N LEU A 16 -2.22 -3.60 7.94
CA LEU A 16 -3.17 -3.49 9.05
C LEU A 16 -2.53 -3.78 10.41
N ARG A 17 -1.54 -4.68 10.46
CA ARG A 17 -0.89 -5.16 11.69
C ARG A 17 -1.85 -5.66 12.78
N HIS A 18 -3.07 -6.04 12.39
CA HIS A 18 -4.10 -6.62 13.24
C HIS A 18 -4.58 -7.92 12.59
N GLU A 19 -4.51 -9.04 13.30
CA GLU A 19 -4.72 -10.36 12.71
C GLU A 19 -6.17 -10.59 12.28
N GLU A 20 -7.13 -10.21 13.13
CA GLU A 20 -8.56 -10.40 12.85
C GLU A 20 -9.00 -9.54 11.66
N ASP A 21 -8.66 -8.24 11.67
CA ASP A 21 -8.92 -7.35 10.55
C ASP A 21 -8.30 -7.89 9.27
N ALA A 22 -7.05 -8.38 9.33
CA ALA A 22 -6.38 -8.94 8.17
C ALA A 22 -7.09 -10.18 7.63
N LYS A 23 -7.66 -11.03 8.50
CA LYS A 23 -8.46 -12.20 8.06
C LYS A 23 -9.72 -11.75 7.34
N ASP A 24 -10.43 -10.77 7.88
CA ASP A 24 -11.69 -10.26 7.32
C ASP A 24 -11.45 -9.56 5.97
N VAL A 25 -10.49 -8.62 5.95
CA VAL A 25 -10.10 -7.89 4.74
C VAL A 25 -9.58 -8.84 3.66
N THR A 26 -8.89 -9.92 4.03
CA THR A 26 -8.47 -10.96 3.08
C THR A 26 -9.67 -11.59 2.36
N GLN A 27 -10.74 -11.91 3.09
CA GLN A 27 -11.94 -12.48 2.49
C GLN A 27 -12.58 -11.51 1.49
N GLU A 28 -12.74 -10.24 1.88
CA GLU A 28 -13.29 -9.20 1.02
C GLU A 28 -12.46 -9.02 -0.26
N VAL A 29 -11.12 -9.04 -0.14
CA VAL A 29 -10.21 -8.94 -1.28
C VAL A 29 -10.39 -10.11 -2.25
N PHE A 30 -10.58 -11.33 -1.76
CA PHE A 30 -10.84 -12.48 -2.65
C PHE A 30 -12.15 -12.35 -3.42
N VAL A 31 -13.19 -11.80 -2.81
CA VAL A 31 -14.45 -11.48 -3.50
C VAL A 31 -14.20 -10.45 -4.61
N LYS A 32 -13.45 -9.38 -4.31
CA LYS A 32 -13.09 -8.34 -5.29
C LYS A 32 -12.23 -8.89 -6.45
N ILE A 33 -11.26 -9.75 -6.14
CA ILE A 33 -10.44 -10.43 -7.14
C ILE A 33 -11.31 -11.26 -8.07
N HIS A 34 -12.22 -12.08 -7.52
CA HIS A 34 -13.11 -12.92 -8.31
C HIS A 34 -14.02 -12.08 -9.21
N ALA A 35 -14.61 -11.01 -8.68
CA ALA A 35 -15.44 -10.07 -9.45
C ALA A 35 -14.67 -9.35 -10.57
N SER A 36 -13.37 -9.10 -10.36
CA SER A 36 -12.51 -8.38 -11.32
C SER A 36 -11.83 -9.30 -12.33
N LEU A 37 -11.88 -10.62 -12.13
CA LEU A 37 -11.21 -11.62 -12.95
C LEU A 37 -11.61 -11.60 -14.43
N PRO A 38 -12.89 -11.37 -14.81
CA PRO A 38 -13.28 -11.28 -16.23
C PRO A 38 -12.56 -10.16 -17.00
N ASN A 39 -12.13 -9.11 -16.30
CA ASN A 39 -11.45 -7.95 -16.90
C ASN A 39 -9.92 -8.05 -16.81
N TYR A 40 -9.38 -9.14 -16.25
CA TYR A 40 -7.95 -9.30 -16.04
C TYR A 40 -7.20 -9.54 -17.36
N GLN A 41 -6.24 -8.67 -17.65
CA GLN A 41 -5.49 -8.64 -18.92
C GLN A 41 -4.23 -9.53 -18.94
N PHE A 42 -4.16 -10.57 -18.10
CA PHE A 42 -3.05 -11.55 -18.05
C PHE A 42 -1.63 -10.99 -17.81
N ARG A 43 -1.51 -9.80 -17.19
CA ARG A 43 -0.20 -9.16 -16.89
C ARG A 43 0.23 -9.38 -15.43
N GLY A 44 0.69 -10.59 -15.11
CA GLY A 44 1.25 -10.94 -13.80
C GLY A 44 0.20 -11.04 -12.68
N LEU A 45 -0.32 -12.25 -12.45
CA LEU A 45 -1.50 -12.47 -11.59
C LEU A 45 -1.22 -12.08 -10.13
N LYS A 46 -0.04 -12.45 -9.62
CA LYS A 46 0.39 -12.18 -8.23
C LYS A 46 0.44 -10.67 -7.95
N THR A 47 1.07 -9.89 -8.82
CA THR A 47 1.19 -8.43 -8.70
C THR A 47 -0.16 -7.74 -8.83
N TRP A 48 -1.02 -8.22 -9.73
CA TRP A 48 -2.37 -7.68 -9.88
C TRP A 48 -3.23 -7.92 -8.63
N MET A 49 -3.22 -9.14 -8.08
CA MET A 49 -3.94 -9.45 -6.83
C MET A 49 -3.38 -8.66 -5.64
N ALA A 50 -2.05 -8.52 -5.54
CA ALA A 50 -1.40 -7.72 -4.51
C ALA A 50 -1.82 -6.25 -4.56
N ARG A 51 -2.02 -5.69 -5.76
CA ARG A 51 -2.50 -4.32 -5.92
C ARG A 51 -3.93 -4.15 -5.40
N ILE A 52 -4.83 -5.10 -5.71
CA ILE A 52 -6.20 -5.09 -5.16
C ILE A 52 -6.16 -5.20 -3.64
N ALA A 53 -5.35 -6.12 -3.11
CA ALA A 53 -5.18 -6.34 -1.68
C ALA A 53 -4.65 -5.09 -0.94
N THR A 54 -3.60 -4.48 -1.49
CA THR A 54 -2.96 -3.28 -0.92
C THR A 54 -3.95 -2.12 -0.87
N ASN A 55 -4.61 -1.83 -1.99
CA ASN A 55 -5.59 -0.73 -2.05
C ASN A 55 -6.72 -0.94 -1.03
N HIS A 56 -7.27 -2.15 -0.97
CA HIS A 56 -8.38 -2.45 -0.07
C HIS A 56 -7.98 -2.40 1.41
N ALA A 57 -6.78 -2.89 1.76
CA ALA A 57 -6.26 -2.80 3.12
C ALA A 57 -6.00 -1.35 3.55
N ILE A 58 -5.45 -0.51 2.66
CA ILE A 58 -5.26 0.92 2.92
C ILE A 58 -6.61 1.60 3.14
N ASP A 59 -7.60 1.35 2.28
CA ASP A 59 -8.93 1.95 2.40
C ASP A 59 -9.62 1.52 3.70
N TYR A 60 -9.51 0.25 4.08
CA TYR A 60 -10.01 -0.27 5.35
C TYR A 60 -9.35 0.43 6.55
N LYS A 61 -8.01 0.53 6.55
CA LYS A 61 -7.25 1.19 7.62
C LYS A 61 -7.67 2.65 7.78
N ARG A 62 -7.82 3.39 6.68
CA ARG A 62 -8.29 4.77 6.71
C ARG A 62 -9.73 4.88 7.23
N LYS A 63 -10.62 3.97 6.84
CA LYS A 63 -12.01 3.95 7.35
C LYS A 63 -12.02 3.74 8.86
N LYS A 64 -11.28 2.75 9.35
CA LYS A 64 -11.16 2.45 10.78
C LYS A 64 -10.54 3.60 11.57
N ALA A 65 -9.56 4.31 11.00
CA ALA A 65 -8.99 5.50 11.62
C ALA A 65 -10.03 6.62 11.78
N ARG A 66 -10.84 6.91 10.75
CA ARG A 66 -11.92 7.90 10.83
C ARG A 66 -13.00 7.52 11.84
N GLU A 67 -13.42 6.25 11.85
CA GLU A 67 -14.38 5.73 12.83
C GLU A 67 -13.84 5.84 14.26
N ASN A 68 -12.55 5.59 14.45
CA ASN A 68 -11.89 5.79 15.74
C ASN A 68 -11.77 7.27 16.11
N GLU A 69 -11.51 8.19 15.18
CA GLU A 69 -11.49 9.64 15.45
C GLU A 69 -12.87 10.16 15.87
N GLU A 70 -13.94 9.69 15.24
CA GLU A 70 -15.33 9.98 15.65
C GLU A 70 -15.64 9.41 17.05
N LEU A 71 -15.07 8.26 17.41
CA LEU A 71 -15.22 7.62 18.73
C LEU A 71 -14.30 8.24 19.81
N SER A 72 -13.15 8.80 19.41
CA SER A 72 -12.10 9.31 20.31
C SER A 72 -12.43 10.68 20.90
N LEU A 73 -13.51 11.34 20.46
CA LEU A 73 -14.19 12.38 21.25
C LEU A 73 -14.67 11.88 22.63
N CYS A 74 -14.63 10.56 22.90
CA CYS A 74 -15.16 9.98 24.13
C CYS A 74 -14.25 9.03 24.92
N LYS A 75 -12.99 8.76 24.55
CA LYS A 75 -12.03 8.05 25.44
C LYS A 75 -10.62 7.94 24.84
N GLU A 76 -9.64 8.44 25.57
CA GLU A 76 -8.25 7.99 25.50
C GLU A 76 -8.17 6.53 25.94
N THR A 77 -7.48 5.66 25.19
CA THR A 77 -6.53 4.73 25.82
C THR A 77 -5.62 4.04 24.81
N GLU A 78 -4.43 3.76 25.31
CA GLU A 78 -3.25 3.20 24.68
C GLU A 78 -3.33 1.67 24.48
N GLU A 79 -2.30 1.17 23.77
CA GLU A 79 -1.68 -0.16 23.83
C GLU A 79 -2.37 -1.40 23.20
N ASN A 80 -1.72 -1.94 22.15
CA ASN A 80 -1.00 -3.22 22.28
C ASN A 80 -0.14 -3.55 21.04
N ILE A 81 1.18 -3.67 21.24
CA ILE A 81 2.10 -4.31 20.29
C ILE A 81 2.69 -5.52 20.99
N LYS A 82 2.19 -6.72 20.67
CA LYS A 82 2.93 -7.97 20.91
C LYS A 82 3.16 -8.68 19.58
N SER A 83 4.40 -8.53 19.15
CA SER A 83 5.02 -9.20 18.01
C SER A 83 5.15 -10.70 18.26
N SER A 84 4.69 -11.51 17.32
CA SER A 84 5.07 -12.92 17.21
C SER A 84 5.24 -13.29 15.73
N HIS A 85 6.47 -13.11 15.26
CA HIS A 85 7.23 -14.06 14.43
C HIS A 85 6.46 -14.83 13.34
N ASN A 86 6.48 -14.28 12.12
CA ASN A 86 6.92 -15.01 10.91
C ASN A 86 7.18 -14.01 9.76
N ILE A 87 8.17 -13.16 9.98
CA ILE A 87 8.53 -12.04 9.09
C ILE A 87 9.75 -12.43 8.26
N GLU A 88 9.62 -13.40 7.35
CA GLU A 88 10.71 -13.69 6.39
C GLU A 88 10.31 -13.48 4.92
N ALA A 89 9.07 -13.07 4.63
CA ALA A 89 8.63 -12.83 3.25
C ALA A 89 8.49 -11.34 2.87
N LEU A 90 8.62 -10.39 3.80
CA LEU A 90 8.39 -8.96 3.48
C LEU A 90 9.06 -7.95 4.43
N LEU A 91 10.13 -8.31 5.14
CA LEU A 91 10.99 -7.29 5.76
C LEU A 91 12.12 -6.96 4.78
N LEU A 92 12.03 -5.78 4.14
CA LEU A 92 13.17 -5.24 3.41
C LEU A 92 14.38 -5.19 4.35
N THR A 93 15.52 -5.73 3.91
CA THR A 93 16.77 -5.63 4.66
C THR A 93 17.13 -4.16 4.88
N LYS A 94 17.98 -3.86 5.88
CA LYS A 94 18.47 -2.48 6.08
C LYS A 94 19.10 -1.92 4.80
N GLU A 95 19.79 -2.78 4.05
CA GLU A 95 20.43 -2.45 2.76
C GLU A 95 19.39 -2.11 1.68
N GLN A 96 18.33 -2.92 1.54
CA GLN A 96 17.24 -2.65 0.61
C GLN A 96 16.50 -1.34 0.96
N LYS A 97 16.30 -1.05 2.25
CA LYS A 97 15.70 0.23 2.70
C LYS A 97 16.59 1.43 2.35
N LEU A 98 17.90 1.31 2.55
CA LEU A 98 18.87 2.35 2.19
C LEU A 98 18.93 2.57 0.68
N LEU A 99 18.89 1.49 -0.10
CA LEU A 99 18.83 1.56 -1.56
C LEU A 99 17.57 2.27 -2.04
N ILE A 100 16.39 1.90 -1.52
CA ILE A 100 15.13 2.58 -1.85
C ILE A 100 15.21 4.08 -1.49
N ALA A 101 15.75 4.42 -0.32
CA ALA A 101 15.92 5.82 0.08
C ALA A 101 16.91 6.59 -0.82
N GLN A 102 17.98 5.95 -1.31
CA GLN A 102 18.88 6.53 -2.30
C GLN A 102 18.18 6.74 -3.64
N LYS A 103 17.51 5.72 -4.15
CA LYS A 103 16.80 5.74 -5.43
C LYS A 103 15.67 6.78 -5.41
N LEU A 104 14.93 6.91 -4.32
CA LEU A 104 13.90 7.96 -4.15
C LEU A 104 14.47 9.39 -4.24
N ARG A 105 15.76 9.61 -3.96
CA ARG A 105 16.42 10.92 -4.16
C ARG A 105 16.71 11.22 -5.63
N GLU A 106 16.81 10.21 -6.49
CA GLU A 106 16.97 10.39 -7.93
C GLU A 106 15.66 10.83 -8.61
N LEU A 107 14.53 10.61 -7.95
CA LEU A 107 13.23 11.03 -8.46
C LEU A 107 13.17 12.57 -8.53
N PRO A 108 12.68 13.16 -9.64
CA PRO A 108 12.40 14.59 -9.68
C PRO A 108 11.51 15.02 -8.52
N ASP A 109 11.84 16.13 -7.86
CA ASP A 109 11.16 16.61 -6.64
C ASP A 109 9.63 16.64 -6.83
N ASN A 110 9.19 17.13 -7.99
CA ASN A 110 7.79 17.23 -8.43
C ASN A 110 6.99 15.91 -8.33
N TYR A 111 7.68 14.77 -8.35
CA TYR A 111 7.11 13.42 -8.25
C TYR A 111 7.39 12.77 -6.91
N ARG A 112 8.54 13.09 -6.31
CA ARG A 112 8.99 12.48 -5.06
C ARG A 112 7.98 12.68 -3.95
N ASP A 113 7.49 13.91 -3.76
CA ASP A 113 6.62 14.24 -2.64
C ASP A 113 5.27 13.51 -2.74
N VAL A 114 4.71 13.44 -3.95
CA VAL A 114 3.48 12.70 -4.21
C VAL A 114 3.68 11.18 -4.06
N VAL A 115 4.86 10.66 -4.44
CA VAL A 115 5.20 9.24 -4.26
C VAL A 115 5.38 8.91 -2.78
N LEU A 116 6.08 9.75 -2.01
CA LEU A 116 6.25 9.57 -0.57
C LEU A 116 4.90 9.66 0.15
N ALA A 117 4.13 10.70 -0.10
CA ALA A 117 2.81 10.88 0.51
C ALA A 117 1.89 9.68 0.21
N HIS A 118 1.92 9.15 -1.01
CA HIS A 118 1.06 8.03 -1.37
C HIS A 118 1.54 6.67 -0.85
N TYR A 119 2.83 6.35 -1.01
CA TYR A 119 3.36 5.01 -0.76
C TYR A 119 3.98 4.85 0.64
N LEU A 120 4.48 5.93 1.24
CA LEU A 120 5.12 5.90 2.56
C LEU A 120 4.17 6.40 3.65
N GLU A 121 3.48 7.51 3.41
CA GLU A 121 2.54 8.11 4.36
C GLU A 121 1.11 7.57 4.20
N GLU A 122 0.89 6.67 3.22
CA GLU A 122 -0.40 6.04 2.94
C GLU A 122 -1.54 7.06 2.74
N LYS A 123 -1.29 8.23 2.18
CA LYS A 123 -2.31 9.25 1.87
C LYS A 123 -3.07 8.93 0.59
N SER A 124 -4.37 9.25 0.61
CA SER A 124 -5.27 9.11 -0.53
C SER A 124 -4.97 10.19 -1.56
N TYR A 125 -5.44 10.02 -2.79
CA TYR A 125 -5.25 11.06 -3.80
C TYR A 125 -5.95 12.37 -3.40
N GLN A 126 -7.03 12.29 -2.63
CA GLN A 126 -7.76 13.44 -2.11
C GLN A 126 -6.97 14.16 -1.02
N GLU A 127 -6.37 13.43 -0.08
CA GLU A 127 -5.53 14.01 0.98
C GLU A 127 -4.26 14.64 0.41
N ILE A 128 -3.63 13.99 -0.58
CA ILE A 128 -2.46 14.55 -1.27
C ILE A 128 -2.86 15.80 -2.06
N ALA A 129 -4.00 15.77 -2.75
CA ALA A 129 -4.53 16.92 -3.47
C ALA A 129 -4.76 18.12 -2.54
N LEU A 130 -5.34 17.86 -1.36
CA LEU A 130 -5.60 18.87 -0.35
C LEU A 130 -4.31 19.42 0.27
N GLN A 131 -3.36 18.54 0.61
CA GLN A 131 -2.06 18.95 1.18
C GLN A 131 -1.24 19.80 0.19
N GLU A 132 -1.18 19.37 -1.06
CA GLU A 132 -0.36 20.01 -2.09
C GLU A 132 -1.11 21.16 -2.80
N ASN A 133 -2.37 21.41 -2.41
CA ASN A 133 -3.27 22.39 -3.01
C ASN A 133 -3.38 22.26 -4.55
N ILE A 134 -3.59 21.03 -5.03
CA ILE A 134 -3.74 20.69 -6.45
C ILE A 134 -4.96 19.81 -6.68
N GLU A 135 -5.41 19.68 -7.93
CA GLU A 135 -6.49 18.76 -8.27
C GLU A 135 -6.09 17.29 -8.11
N VAL A 136 -7.06 16.44 -7.72
CA VAL A 136 -6.90 14.98 -7.64
C VAL A 136 -6.39 14.38 -8.97
N LYS A 137 -6.86 14.90 -10.11
CA LYS A 137 -6.37 14.50 -11.44
C LYS A 137 -4.88 14.79 -11.63
N THR A 138 -4.38 15.87 -11.04
CA THR A 138 -2.96 16.25 -11.07
C THR A 138 -2.13 15.27 -10.23
N VAL A 139 -2.64 14.86 -9.07
CA VAL A 139 -2.01 13.80 -8.24
C VAL A 139 -1.91 12.50 -9.01
N GLU A 140 -2.99 12.06 -9.66
CA GLU A 140 -3.01 10.83 -10.46
C GLU A 140 -2.00 10.89 -11.62
N MET A 141 -1.95 12.03 -12.32
CA MET A 141 -1.00 12.25 -13.42
C MET A 141 0.46 12.28 -12.92
N LYS A 142 0.73 12.93 -11.79
CA LYS A 142 2.07 12.95 -11.17
C LYS A 142 2.50 11.53 -10.78
N LEU A 143 1.65 10.76 -10.11
CA LEU A 143 1.92 9.36 -9.77
C LEU A 143 2.14 8.47 -11.00
N TYR A 144 1.36 8.68 -12.06
CA TYR A 144 1.53 7.97 -13.32
C TYR A 144 2.90 8.27 -13.95
N ARG A 145 3.27 9.55 -14.05
CA ARG A 145 4.57 9.98 -14.60
C ARG A 145 5.73 9.50 -13.73
N ALA A 146 5.57 9.52 -12.40
CA ALA A 146 6.54 8.98 -11.46
C ALA A 146 6.82 7.50 -11.73
N ARG A 147 5.77 6.67 -11.84
CA ARG A 147 5.92 5.23 -12.16
C ARG A 147 6.59 4.99 -13.51
N LYS A 148 6.26 5.80 -14.53
CA LYS A 148 6.90 5.71 -15.86
C LYS A 148 8.37 6.09 -15.80
N TRP A 149 8.71 7.11 -15.01
CA TRP A 149 10.09 7.53 -14.78
C TRP A 149 10.87 6.43 -14.06
N ILE A 150 10.33 5.87 -12.97
CA ILE A 150 10.93 4.75 -12.22
C ILE A 150 11.20 3.58 -13.16
N LYS A 151 10.19 3.14 -13.91
CA LYS A 151 10.33 2.01 -14.85
C LYS A 151 11.41 2.24 -15.93
N LYS A 152 11.68 3.50 -16.29
CA LYS A 152 12.69 3.83 -17.31
C LYS A 152 14.12 3.85 -16.72
N HIS A 153 14.28 4.25 -15.47
CA HIS A 153 15.60 4.51 -14.87
C HIS A 153 16.06 3.44 -13.89
N TRP A 154 15.14 2.67 -13.31
CA TRP A 154 15.45 1.61 -12.35
C TRP A 154 15.30 0.25 -13.02
N LYS A 155 16.25 -0.65 -12.78
CA LYS A 155 16.18 -2.04 -13.25
C LYS A 155 15.72 -2.93 -12.12
N GLU A 156 14.88 -3.92 -12.44
CA GLU A 156 14.34 -4.87 -11.45
C GLU A 156 15.47 -5.67 -10.77
N GLU A 157 16.57 -5.92 -11.49
CA GLU A 157 17.80 -6.55 -10.99
C GLU A 157 18.50 -5.74 -9.88
N GLU A 158 18.26 -4.44 -9.75
CA GLU A 158 18.87 -3.63 -8.69
C GLU A 158 18.22 -3.88 -7.32
N PHE A 159 17.06 -4.54 -7.26
CA PHE A 159 16.26 -4.72 -6.04
C PHE A 159 16.09 -6.20 -5.64
N LEU A 160 16.76 -7.12 -6.34
CA LEU A 160 16.81 -8.57 -6.06
C LEU A 160 18.08 -8.91 -5.29
#